data_AF-A0A7X9D5A1-F1
#
_entry.id   AF-A0A7X9D5A1-F1
#
_cell.length_a   1.000
_cell.length_b   1.000
_cell.length_c   1.000
_cell.angle_alpha   90.00
_cell.angle_beta   90.00
_cell.angle_gamma   90.00
#
_symmetry.space_group_name_H-M   'P 1'
#
loop_
_entity.id
_entity.type
_entity.pdbx_description
1 polymer ?
#
loop_
_entity_poly.entity_id
_entity_poly.type
_entity_poly.pdbx_seq_one_letter_code
_entity_poly.pdbx_strand_id
1 'polypeptide(L)' 'FDEGCLREVFRVYQMDYPDYVFHDTCAAARKHFEGSIANHKLQTVASACGYNLENHHHALADAEACAHIAMKIL' A
#
# COMPACT_ATOMS: atom_id res chain seq x y z
N PHE A 1 0.45 -0.72 -9.01
CA PHE A 1 1.39 0.23 -9.63
C PHE A 1 2.82 -0.16 -9.26
N ASP A 2 3.12 -0.28 -7.98
CA ASP A 2 4.49 -0.52 -7.46
C ASP A 2 5.13 -1.82 -7.96
N GLU A 3 4.37 -2.92 -8.06
CA GLU A 3 4.86 -4.18 -8.66
C GLU A 3 5.36 -3.96 -10.10
N GLY A 4 4.62 -3.19 -10.90
CA GLY A 4 5.02 -2.89 -12.28
C GLY A 4 6.30 -2.07 -12.35
N CYS A 5 6.43 -1.04 -11.50
CA CYS A 5 7.67 -0.27 -11.38
C CYS A 5 8.85 -1.16 -10.99
N LEU A 6 8.67 -2.07 -10.02
CA LEU A 6 9.74 -2.97 -9.59
C LEU A 6 10.14 -3.93 -10.71
N ARG A 7 9.18 -4.57 -11.39
CA ARG A 7 9.44 -5.45 -12.53
C ARG A 7 10.22 -4.75 -13.65
N GLU A 8 9.84 -3.52 -14.00
CA GLU A 8 10.55 -2.76 -15.04
C GLU A 8 11.96 -2.36 -14.62
N VAL A 9 12.20 -2.00 -13.35
CA VAL A 9 13.56 -1.71 -12.85
C VAL A 9 14.44 -2.96 -12.96
N PHE A 10 13.95 -4.14 -12.54
CA PHE A 10 14.68 -5.40 -12.70
C PHE A 10 15.03 -5.66 -14.17
N ARG A 11 14.08 -5.43 -15.08
CA ARG A 11 14.30 -5.56 -16.52
C ARG A 11 15.36 -4.60 -17.05
N VAL A 12 15.31 -3.32 -16.67
CA VAL A 12 16.28 -2.28 -17.09
C VAL A 12 17.70 -2.64 -16.66
N TYR A 13 17.86 -3.14 -15.43
CA TYR A 13 19.15 -3.54 -14.88
C TYR A 13 19.52 -5.00 -15.18
N GLN A 14 18.74 -5.71 -15.99
CA GLN A 14 18.99 -7.11 -16.38
C GLN A 14 19.13 -8.05 -15.17
N MET A 15 18.33 -7.80 -14.13
CA MET A 15 18.27 -8.61 -12.92
C MET A 15 17.14 -9.63 -13.02
N ASP A 16 17.38 -10.84 -12.49
CA ASP A 16 16.33 -11.85 -12.36
C ASP A 16 15.27 -11.39 -11.37
N TYR A 17 14.00 -11.41 -11.78
CA TYR A 17 12.89 -11.06 -10.90
C TYR A 17 12.50 -12.26 -10.02
N PRO A 18 12.58 -12.17 -8.68
CA PRO A 18 12.36 -13.33 -7.79
C PRO A 18 10.90 -13.79 -7.64
N ASP A 19 9.98 -13.29 -8.47
CA ASP A 19 8.54 -13.53 -8.38
C ASP A 19 7.94 -13.28 -6.98
N TYR A 20 8.20 -12.09 -6.44
CA TYR A 20 7.64 -11.67 -5.16
C TYR A 20 6.11 -11.78 -5.12
N VAL A 21 5.59 -12.20 -3.97
CA VAL A 21 4.15 -12.16 -3.68
C VAL A 21 3.77 -10.74 -3.25
N PHE A 22 2.81 -10.14 -3.95
CA PHE A 22 2.29 -8.81 -3.62
C PHE A 22 0.95 -8.90 -2.90
N HIS A 23 0.82 -8.06 -1.87
CA HIS A 23 -0.43 -7.83 -1.17
C HIS A 23 -0.88 -6.39 -1.39
N ASP A 24 -2.00 -6.21 -2.10
CA ASP A 24 -2.56 -4.90 -2.36
C ASP A 24 -3.49 -4.47 -1.21
N THR A 25 -2.94 -3.67 -0.29
CA THR A 25 -3.69 -3.09 0.84
C THR A 25 -4.79 -2.12 0.40
N CYS A 26 -4.68 -1.49 -0.77
CA CYS A 26 -5.73 -0.62 -1.31
C CYS A 26 -6.93 -1.45 -1.76
N ALA A 27 -6.70 -2.54 -2.49
CA ALA A 27 -7.76 -3.48 -2.88
C ALA A 27 -8.41 -4.13 -1.64
N ALA A 28 -7.61 -4.57 -0.67
CA ALA A 28 -8.12 -5.13 0.58
C ALA A 28 -8.95 -4.11 1.38
N ALA A 29 -8.47 -2.87 1.50
CA ALA A 29 -9.17 -1.81 2.22
C ALA A 29 -10.52 -1.46 1.58
N ARG A 30 -10.60 -1.43 0.25
CA ARG A 30 -11.87 -1.19 -0.48
C ARG A 30 -12.94 -2.20 -0.15
N LYS A 31 -12.55 -3.46 0.04
CA LYS A 31 -13.46 -4.53 0.44
C LYS A 31 -13.77 -4.48 1.94
N HIS A 32 -12.76 -4.27 2.78
CA HIS A 32 -12.91 -4.27 4.23
C HIS A 32 -13.78 -3.10 4.73
N PHE A 33 -13.62 -1.90 4.15
CA PHE A 33 -14.31 -0.68 4.58
C PHE A 33 -15.43 -0.25 3.61
N GLU A 34 -15.96 -1.17 2.81
CA GLU A 34 -17.04 -0.88 1.87
C GLU A 34 -18.23 -0.20 2.59
N GLY A 35 -18.61 0.98 2.11
CA GLY A 35 -19.69 1.80 2.69
C GLY A 35 -19.41 2.38 4.09
N SER A 36 -18.27 2.07 4.72
CA SER A 36 -17.97 2.44 6.11
C SER A 36 -17.13 3.71 6.23
N ILE A 37 -16.41 4.09 5.17
CA ILE A 37 -15.59 5.31 5.12
C ILE A 37 -15.89 6.14 3.87
N ALA A 38 -15.69 7.45 3.97
CA ALA A 38 -16.03 8.40 2.90
C ALA A 38 -15.26 8.17 1.60
N ASN A 39 -14.03 7.65 1.67
CA ASN A 39 -13.21 7.28 0.53
C ASN A 39 -12.07 6.33 0.96
N HIS A 40 -11.40 5.71 -0.01
CA HIS A 40 -10.32 4.76 0.21
C HIS A 40 -8.94 5.34 -0.16
N LYS A 41 -8.73 6.66 0.05
CA LYS A 41 -7.38 7.24 -0.07
C LYS A 41 -6.54 6.81 1.14
N LEU A 42 -5.22 6.74 0.96
CA LEU A 42 -4.28 6.22 1.95
C LEU A 42 -4.47 6.85 3.34
N GLN A 43 -4.57 8.18 3.43
CA GLN A 43 -4.82 8.90 4.68
C GLN A 43 -6.07 8.45 5.41
N THR A 44 -7.15 8.21 4.66
CA THR A 44 -8.46 7.88 5.24
C THR A 44 -8.44 6.46 5.76
N VAL A 45 -7.86 5.53 5.00
CA VAL A 45 -7.69 4.14 5.42
C VAL A 45 -6.71 4.03 6.58
N ALA A 46 -5.57 4.71 6.54
CA ALA A 46 -4.58 4.73 7.61
C ALA A 46 -5.20 5.23 8.93
N SER A 47 -5.92 6.36 8.89
CA SER A 47 -6.63 6.88 10.06
C SER A 47 -7.70 5.92 10.57
N ALA A 48 -8.46 5.26 9.68
CA ALA A 48 -9.42 4.23 10.07
C ALA A 48 -8.76 3.01 10.73
N CYS A 49 -7.52 2.71 10.36
CA CYS A 49 -6.67 1.69 10.98
C CYS A 49 -5.92 2.19 12.24
N GLY A 50 -6.12 3.44 12.67
CA GLY A 50 -5.50 4.02 13.87
C GLY A 50 -4.10 4.58 13.66
N TYR A 51 -3.70 4.85 12.41
CA TYR A 51 -2.39 5.42 12.06
C TYR A 51 -2.54 6.85 11.54
N ASN A 52 -1.84 7.81 12.18
CA ASN A 52 -1.78 9.19 11.70
C ASN A 52 -0.63 9.35 10.71
N LEU A 53 -0.95 9.57 9.43
CA LEU A 53 0.07 9.79 8.41
C LEU A 53 0.30 11.31 8.27
N GLU A 54 1.38 11.80 8.89
CA GLU A 54 1.67 13.24 8.94
C GLU A 54 2.47 13.73 7.72
N ASN A 55 3.36 12.88 7.18
CA ASN A 55 4.23 13.19 6.03
C ASN A 55 3.78 12.47 4.75
N HIS A 56 2.53 12.67 4.36
CA HIS A 56 2.02 12.22 3.07
C HIS A 56 2.91 12.72 1.92
N HIS A 57 3.30 11.85 0.99
CA HIS A 57 4.24 12.06 -0.14
C HIS A 57 5.72 11.73 0.12
N HIS A 58 6.09 11.36 1.36
CA HIS A 58 7.36 10.69 1.58
C HIS A 58 7.17 9.18 1.41
N ALA A 59 7.83 8.57 0.41
CA ALA A 59 7.63 7.15 0.07
C ALA A 59 7.79 6.21 1.27
N LEU A 60 8.72 6.52 2.20
CA LEU A 60 8.87 5.77 3.44
C LEU A 60 7.62 5.86 4.34
N ALA A 61 7.05 7.05 4.52
CA ALA A 61 5.88 7.24 5.38
C ALA A 61 4.63 6.58 4.78
N ASP A 62 4.49 6.62 3.46
CA ASP A 62 3.43 5.90 2.75
C ASP A 62 3.59 4.37 2.90
N ALA A 63 4.82 3.86 2.84
CA ALA A 63 5.13 2.45 3.09
C ALA A 63 4.83 2.01 4.53
N GLU A 64 5.18 2.84 5.52
CA GLU A 64 4.86 2.60 6.94
C GLU A 64 3.34 2.55 7.17
N ALA A 65 2.59 3.47 6.57
CA ALA A 65 1.13 3.45 6.64
C ALA A 65 0.55 2.19 5.99
N CYS A 66 1.05 1.79 4.81
CA CYS A 66 0.65 0.55 4.15
C CYS A 66 0.93 -0.69 5.02
N ALA A 67 2.08 -0.75 5.68
CA ALA A 67 2.41 -1.82 6.62
C ALA A 67 1.46 -1.84 7.82
N HIS A 68 1.12 -0.67 8.37
CA HIS A 68 0.17 -0.58 9.48
C HIS A 68 -1.24 -1.03 9.07
N ILE A 69 -1.70 -0.66 7.88
CA ILE A 69 -2.97 -1.11 7.32
C ILE A 69 -2.95 -2.63 7.14
N ALA A 70 -1.90 -3.18 6.53
CA ALA A 70 -1.73 -4.61 6.31
C ALA A 70 -1.89 -5.41 7.62
N MET A 71 -1.22 -5.00 8.69
CA MET A 71 -1.31 -5.64 10.00
C MET A 71 -2.71 -5.61 10.63
N LYS A 72 -3.63 -4.79 10.12
CA LYS A 72 -5.00 -4.65 10.64
C LYS A 72 -6.04 -5.40 9.82
N ILE A 73 -5.87 -5.49 8.49
CA ILE A 73 -6.95 -5.91 7.59
C ILE A 73 -6.59 -7.06 6.62
N LEU A 74 -5.33 -7.46 6.57
CA LEU A 74 -4.88 -8.65 5.83
C LEU A 74 -4.75 -9.83 6.78
#